data_AF-A0A839Q3K7-F1
#
_entry.id   AF-A0A839Q3K7-F1
#
_cell.length_a   1.000
_cell.length_b   1.000
_cell.length_c   1.000
_cell.angle_alpha   90.00
_cell.angle_beta   90.00
_cell.angle_gamma   90.00
#
_symmetry.space_group_name_H-M   'P 1'
#
loop_
_entity.id
_entity.type
_entity.pdbx_description
1 polymer ?
#
loop_
_entity_poly.entity_id
_entity_poly.type
_entity_poly.pdbx_seq_one_letter_code
_entity_poly.pdbx_strand_id
1 'polypeptide(L)'
;MIPPPTGPRFRPSDRTKWILGSIAFVLVVAVTLAMSWVNRGDPQDAASTSVSDPVPSPSIRSAPVASADDEDPVSIVTDEPTCAEWEPIRGSLVTAMGNGWLARDPAVPATAWTQQQREQHHEVAAAMRLAADRAVALAESTPHRVMHELYSQAIAYWRAYAKNVDRYRPPDDHLARTAVNAAESINAICAAIDFGAAAARSPLLLPGPPPVPGVPPSDTGNPEKYIAGPSSFCTEWVAMVRQYADATRPWRERHDPNIPAGYWSPEQRKLADDTANTMQQNADRSQLLGLLSGNLVAADFAVLSAHYRRAYALALPSYGLPDTHLDNAALRLQALTNQACLAAQT
;
A
#
# COMPACT_ATOMS: atom_id res chain seq x y z
N MET A 1 -23.50 0.56 -55.09
CA MET A 1 -22.31 0.96 -54.29
C MET A 1 -22.80 1.94 -53.24
N ILE A 2 -22.80 1.54 -51.97
CA ILE A 2 -23.28 2.30 -50.82
C ILE A 2 -22.04 2.79 -50.06
N PRO A 3 -21.91 4.08 -49.71
CA PRO A 3 -20.77 4.55 -48.92
C PRO A 3 -20.92 4.12 -47.45
N PRO A 4 -19.83 3.86 -46.72
CA PRO A 4 -19.90 3.47 -45.32
C PRO A 4 -20.24 4.68 -44.42
N PRO A 5 -20.93 4.47 -43.29
CA PRO A 5 -21.29 5.54 -42.38
C PRO A 5 -20.07 6.03 -41.59
N THR A 6 -19.91 7.34 -41.54
CA THR A 6 -18.92 8.04 -40.71
C THR A 6 -19.32 7.96 -39.24
N GLY A 7 -18.46 7.37 -38.40
CA GLY A 7 -18.59 7.42 -36.94
C GLY A 7 -18.42 8.82 -36.35
N PRO A 8 -18.85 9.04 -35.10
CA PRO A 8 -18.84 10.34 -34.46
C PRO A 8 -17.42 10.85 -34.18
N ARG A 9 -17.17 12.12 -34.53
CA ARG A 9 -15.93 12.83 -34.25
C ARG A 9 -15.94 13.30 -32.79
N PHE A 10 -15.02 12.78 -31.97
CA PHE A 10 -14.77 13.37 -30.66
C PHE A 10 -13.98 14.68 -30.84
N ARG A 11 -14.57 15.78 -30.35
CA ARG A 11 -13.88 17.06 -30.20
C ARG A 11 -12.90 16.96 -29.01
N PRO A 12 -11.70 17.54 -29.10
CA PRO A 12 -10.80 17.62 -27.96
C PRO A 12 -11.34 18.67 -26.98
N SER A 13 -11.78 18.23 -25.80
CA SER A 13 -12.14 19.14 -24.70
C SER A 13 -10.93 19.44 -23.84
N ASP A 14 -10.95 20.65 -23.29
CA ASP A 14 -9.82 21.38 -22.73
C ASP A 14 -9.01 20.68 -21.63
N ARG A 15 -7.69 20.85 -21.77
CA ARG A 15 -6.66 20.70 -20.74
C ARG A 15 -7.00 21.54 -19.52
N THR A 16 -7.45 20.91 -18.43
CA THR A 16 -7.43 21.53 -17.09
C THR A 16 -6.90 20.56 -16.04
N LYS A 17 -5.63 20.80 -15.67
CA LYS A 17 -4.93 20.55 -14.40
C LYS A 17 -5.54 19.51 -13.43
N TRP A 18 -5.12 18.25 -13.57
CA TRP A 18 -5.14 17.27 -12.48
C TRP A 18 -3.77 17.22 -11.81
N ILE A 19 -3.68 17.80 -10.61
CA ILE A 19 -2.55 17.61 -9.70
C ILE A 19 -2.89 16.35 -8.87
N LEU A 20 -2.23 15.24 -9.20
CA LEU A 20 -2.00 14.04 -8.38
C LEU A 20 -3.25 13.49 -7.65
N GLY A 21 -4.21 13.03 -8.43
CA GLY A 21 -5.21 12.07 -7.99
C GLY A 21 -4.96 10.75 -8.72
N SER A 22 -4.58 9.72 -7.98
CA SER A 22 -4.45 8.32 -8.40
C SER A 22 -5.52 7.88 -9.42
N ILE A 23 -5.20 8.01 -10.71
CA ILE A 23 -5.89 7.40 -11.84
C ILE A 23 -4.85 6.50 -12.52
N ALA A 24 -5.02 5.20 -12.27
CA ALA A 24 -4.69 4.06 -13.10
C ALA A 24 -3.33 4.04 -13.84
N PHE A 25 -2.36 3.36 -13.24
CA PHE A 25 -1.73 2.23 -13.94
C PHE A 25 -2.32 0.95 -13.34
N VAL A 26 -3.58 0.65 -13.71
CA VAL A 26 -4.11 -0.72 -13.64
C VAL A 26 -3.89 -1.28 -15.03
N LEU A 27 -2.67 -1.75 -15.27
CA LEU A 27 -2.32 -2.52 -16.47
C LEU A 27 -1.81 -3.88 -16.00
N VAL A 28 -2.77 -4.80 -15.91
CA VAL A 28 -2.70 -6.26 -16.07
C VAL A 28 -1.34 -6.92 -15.76
N VAL A 29 -1.23 -7.56 -14.60
CA VAL A 29 -0.43 -8.80 -14.46
C VAL A 29 -1.42 -9.94 -14.21
N ALA A 30 -1.90 -10.53 -15.29
CA ALA A 30 -2.52 -11.83 -15.28
C ALA A 30 -1.57 -12.79 -15.99
N VAL A 31 -0.63 -13.38 -15.24
CA VAL A 31 0.06 -14.61 -15.64
C VAL A 31 -0.09 -15.59 -14.48
N THR A 32 -1.20 -16.30 -14.48
CA THR A 32 -1.43 -17.44 -13.59
C THR A 32 -0.62 -18.61 -14.15
N LEU A 33 0.52 -18.92 -13.54
CA LEU A 33 1.14 -20.24 -13.70
C LEU A 33 0.55 -21.15 -12.61
N ALA A 34 -0.46 -21.94 -12.99
CA ALA A 34 -0.91 -23.06 -12.20
C ALA A 34 0.18 -24.15 -12.22
N MET A 35 0.93 -24.28 -11.13
CA MET A 35 1.74 -25.47 -10.87
C MET A 35 1.03 -26.31 -9.82
N SER A 36 0.45 -27.40 -10.31
CA SER A 36 -0.16 -28.48 -9.56
C SER A 36 0.87 -29.15 -8.66
N TRP A 37 0.56 -29.30 -7.38
CA TRP A 37 1.10 -30.38 -6.57
C TRP A 37 -0.01 -31.14 -5.87
N VAL A 38 -0.01 -32.46 -6.13
CA VAL A 38 -0.94 -33.46 -5.62
C VAL A 38 -0.22 -34.31 -4.56
N ASN A 39 -0.98 -34.62 -3.51
CA ASN A 39 -0.85 -35.70 -2.52
C ASN A 39 0.19 -35.64 -1.39
N ARG A 40 -0.33 -35.55 -0.16
CA ARG A 40 -0.42 -36.62 0.88
C ARG A 40 -1.56 -36.17 1.82
N GLY A 41 -2.54 -36.95 2.26
CA GLY A 41 -2.55 -38.36 2.62
C GLY A 41 -2.87 -38.43 4.12
N ASP A 42 -4.11 -38.79 4.47
CA ASP A 42 -4.58 -39.09 5.83
C ASP A 42 -5.60 -40.26 5.68
N PRO A 43 -5.94 -41.11 6.66
CA PRO A 43 -5.80 -40.94 8.12
C PRO A 43 -5.30 -42.19 8.89
N GLN A 44 -4.91 -42.01 10.16
CA GLN A 44 -5.11 -43.09 11.15
C GLN A 44 -5.19 -42.60 12.60
N ASP A 45 -6.34 -42.93 13.21
CA ASP A 45 -6.63 -42.88 14.63
C ASP A 45 -5.74 -43.83 15.44
N ALA A 46 -5.29 -43.37 16.61
CA ALA A 46 -5.11 -44.23 17.78
C ALA A 46 -5.19 -43.41 19.08
N ALA A 47 -6.24 -43.69 19.85
CA ALA A 47 -6.45 -43.17 21.20
C ALA A 47 -5.51 -43.81 22.22
N SER A 48 -5.13 -43.06 23.26
CA SER A 48 -4.85 -43.57 24.62
C SER A 48 -4.95 -42.44 25.65
N THR A 49 -5.47 -42.80 26.82
CA THR A 49 -6.14 -41.95 27.83
C THR A 49 -5.24 -41.60 29.03
N SER A 50 -5.65 -40.56 29.78
CA SER A 50 -5.32 -40.18 31.18
C SER A 50 -4.04 -39.35 31.39
N VAL A 51 -4.01 -38.25 32.16
CA VAL A 51 -4.62 -37.94 33.46
C VAL A 51 -5.06 -36.47 33.53
N SER A 52 -6.16 -36.18 34.23
CA SER A 52 -6.75 -34.86 34.42
C SER A 52 -6.08 -34.07 35.54
N ASP A 53 -5.48 -32.92 35.21
CA ASP A 53 -5.15 -31.85 36.17
C ASP A 53 -6.26 -30.76 36.16
N PRO A 54 -6.47 -30.05 37.28
CA PRO A 54 -7.57 -29.10 37.41
C PRO A 54 -7.39 -27.91 36.47
N VAL A 55 -8.42 -27.68 35.65
CA VAL A 55 -8.52 -26.58 34.68
C VAL A 55 -8.40 -25.23 35.41
N PRO A 56 -7.34 -24.43 35.17
CA PRO A 56 -7.40 -23.01 35.47
C PRO A 56 -8.42 -22.41 34.51
N SER A 57 -9.34 -21.59 35.05
CA SER A 57 -10.27 -20.81 34.23
C SER A 57 -9.51 -20.15 33.08
N PRO A 58 -9.98 -20.24 31.81
CA PRO A 58 -9.30 -19.59 30.71
C PRO A 58 -9.50 -18.09 30.88
N SER A 59 -8.56 -17.42 31.56
CA SER A 59 -8.18 -16.10 31.10
C SER A 59 -7.82 -16.29 29.64
N ILE A 60 -8.61 -15.71 28.74
CA ILE A 60 -8.26 -15.62 27.31
C ILE A 60 -6.90 -14.91 27.28
N ARG A 61 -5.82 -15.69 27.31
CA ARG A 61 -4.52 -15.20 26.90
C ARG A 61 -4.67 -15.07 25.41
N SER A 62 -4.91 -13.84 24.95
CA SER A 62 -4.73 -13.48 23.55
C SER A 62 -3.42 -14.13 23.10
N ALA A 63 -3.44 -14.83 21.97
CA ALA A 63 -2.21 -15.37 21.40
C ALA A 63 -1.20 -14.23 21.28
N PRO A 64 0.09 -14.47 21.56
CA PRO A 64 1.11 -13.44 21.42
C PRO A 64 1.12 -12.95 19.96
N VAL A 65 1.19 -11.62 19.78
CA VAL A 65 1.35 -10.97 18.47
C VAL A 65 2.71 -11.38 17.90
N ALA A 66 2.75 -11.86 16.66
CA ALA A 66 3.96 -12.44 16.06
C ALA A 66 5.11 -11.43 15.89
N SER A 67 4.79 -10.15 15.70
CA SER A 67 5.76 -9.06 15.57
C SER A 67 6.26 -8.48 16.91
N ALA A 68 5.82 -9.02 18.05
CA ALA A 68 6.12 -8.44 19.38
C ALA A 68 7.61 -8.36 19.71
N ASP A 69 8.40 -9.27 19.15
CA ASP A 69 9.85 -9.35 19.37
C ASP A 69 10.66 -8.88 18.14
N ASP A 70 10.03 -8.23 17.16
CA ASP A 70 10.73 -7.64 16.00
C ASP A 70 11.48 -6.37 16.40
N GLU A 71 12.76 -6.54 16.73
CA GLU A 71 13.70 -5.47 17.05
C GLU A 71 14.60 -5.08 15.85
N ASP A 72 14.40 -5.66 14.67
CA ASP A 72 15.29 -5.44 13.52
C ASP A 72 15.07 -4.04 12.91
N PRO A 73 16.10 -3.33 12.43
CA PRO A 73 15.90 -2.07 11.73
C PRO A 73 14.96 -2.21 10.52
N VAL A 74 14.14 -1.18 10.26
CA VAL A 74 13.28 -1.19 9.06
C VAL A 74 14.14 -1.29 7.80
N SER A 75 13.86 -2.30 6.98
CA SER A 75 14.49 -2.55 5.68
C SER A 75 13.48 -3.06 4.65
N ILE A 76 13.96 -3.40 3.44
CA ILE A 76 13.13 -4.11 2.46
C ILE A 76 12.70 -5.45 3.07
N VAL A 77 11.40 -5.72 3.04
CA VAL A 77 10.83 -7.01 3.46
C VAL A 77 11.09 -8.01 2.34
N THR A 78 11.83 -9.08 2.64
CA THR A 78 12.24 -10.10 1.66
C THR A 78 11.46 -11.41 1.78
N ASP A 79 10.72 -11.58 2.87
CA ASP A 79 9.84 -12.72 3.15
C ASP A 79 8.66 -12.20 3.96
N GLU A 80 7.44 -12.59 3.64
CA GLU A 80 6.24 -12.20 4.39
C GLU A 80 5.21 -13.34 4.31
N PRO A 81 5.05 -14.13 5.39
CA PRO A 81 4.21 -15.32 5.35
C PRO A 81 2.72 -15.01 5.13
N THR A 82 2.25 -13.80 5.43
CA THR A 82 0.84 -13.41 5.29
C THR A 82 0.43 -13.00 3.87
N CYS A 83 1.37 -12.92 2.92
CA CYS A 83 1.08 -12.47 1.55
C CYS A 83 0.08 -13.39 0.82
N ALA A 84 0.11 -14.70 1.07
CA ALA A 84 -0.81 -15.64 0.44
C ALA A 84 -2.25 -15.46 0.95
N GLU A 85 -2.43 -15.25 2.26
CA GLU A 85 -3.74 -15.03 2.88
C GLU A 85 -4.29 -13.62 2.64
N TRP A 86 -3.43 -12.65 2.33
CA TRP A 86 -3.84 -11.30 1.93
C TRP A 86 -4.59 -11.28 0.59
N GLU A 87 -4.15 -12.11 -0.36
CA GLU A 87 -4.67 -12.16 -1.73
C GLU A 87 -6.22 -12.27 -1.82
N PRO A 88 -6.90 -13.22 -1.15
CA PRO A 88 -8.36 -13.31 -1.19
C PRO A 88 -9.08 -12.11 -0.55
N ILE A 89 -8.49 -11.46 0.46
CA ILE A 89 -9.03 -10.24 1.06
C ILE A 89 -9.00 -9.11 0.03
N ARG A 90 -7.82 -8.90 -0.57
CA ARG A 90 -7.62 -7.89 -1.62
C ARG A 90 -8.54 -8.13 -2.81
N GLY A 91 -8.61 -9.37 -3.31
CA GLY A 91 -9.45 -9.75 -4.44
C GLY A 91 -10.93 -9.41 -4.21
N SER A 92 -11.46 -9.78 -3.05
CA SER A 92 -12.84 -9.46 -2.67
C SER A 92 -13.11 -7.95 -2.64
N LEU A 93 -12.16 -7.18 -2.10
CA LEU A 93 -12.27 -5.72 -2.01
C LEU A 93 -12.22 -5.05 -3.39
N VAL A 94 -11.30 -5.49 -4.27
CA VAL A 94 -11.20 -4.99 -5.65
C VAL A 94 -12.47 -5.29 -6.43
N THR A 95 -13.05 -6.48 -6.30
CA THR A 95 -14.33 -6.83 -6.93
C THR A 95 -15.44 -5.87 -6.49
N ALA A 96 -15.53 -5.56 -5.19
CA ALA A 96 -16.54 -4.61 -4.68
C ALA A 96 -16.33 -3.18 -5.22
N MET A 97 -15.08 -2.72 -5.34
CA MET A 97 -14.77 -1.42 -5.94
C MET A 97 -15.00 -1.37 -7.46
N GLY A 98 -15.18 -2.53 -8.10
CA GLY A 98 -15.50 -2.69 -9.52
C GLY A 98 -16.86 -2.12 -9.95
N ASN A 99 -17.68 -1.67 -9.00
CA ASN A 99 -18.96 -0.98 -9.25
C ASN A 99 -18.81 0.47 -9.78
N GLY A 100 -17.62 0.85 -10.26
CA GLY A 100 -17.30 2.19 -10.75
C GLY A 100 -16.83 3.17 -9.65
N TRP A 101 -16.62 2.71 -8.42
CA TRP A 101 -16.23 3.57 -7.30
C TRP A 101 -14.92 4.32 -7.55
N LEU A 102 -13.97 3.72 -8.27
CA LEU A 102 -12.72 4.37 -8.66
C LEU A 102 -12.91 5.54 -9.64
N ALA A 103 -14.03 5.58 -10.36
CA ALA A 103 -14.37 6.64 -11.31
C ALA A 103 -15.35 7.68 -10.72
N ARG A 104 -15.70 7.58 -9.43
CA ARG A 104 -16.59 8.53 -8.76
C ARG A 104 -16.00 9.94 -8.78
N ASP A 105 -16.87 10.94 -8.72
CA ASP A 105 -16.48 12.29 -8.35
C ASP A 105 -16.44 12.41 -6.81
N PRO A 106 -15.25 12.49 -6.19
CA PRO A 106 -15.15 12.58 -4.73
C PRO A 106 -15.60 13.93 -4.18
N ALA A 107 -15.82 14.94 -5.03
CA ALA A 107 -16.24 16.28 -4.63
C ALA A 107 -17.75 16.38 -4.32
N VAL A 108 -18.55 15.35 -4.64
CA VAL A 108 -19.99 15.34 -4.37
C VAL A 108 -20.25 14.85 -2.93
N PRO A 109 -20.82 15.69 -2.03
CA PRO A 109 -21.12 15.29 -0.66
C PRO A 109 -22.33 14.35 -0.60
N ALA A 110 -22.47 13.60 0.51
CA ALA A 110 -23.57 12.66 0.72
C ALA A 110 -24.97 13.25 0.57
N THR A 111 -25.13 14.55 0.87
CA THR A 111 -26.39 15.29 0.72
C THR A 111 -26.79 15.54 -0.74
N ALA A 112 -25.84 15.43 -1.66
CA ALA A 112 -26.02 15.67 -3.10
C ALA A 112 -25.94 14.39 -3.94
N TRP A 113 -25.75 13.22 -3.31
CA TRP A 113 -25.70 11.95 -4.02
C TRP A 113 -27.04 11.57 -4.64
N THR A 114 -26.98 11.06 -5.87
CA THR A 114 -28.05 10.23 -6.41
C THR A 114 -28.19 8.95 -5.60
N GLN A 115 -29.32 8.24 -5.77
CA GLN A 115 -29.49 6.93 -5.14
C GLN A 115 -28.38 5.95 -5.54
N GLN A 116 -27.98 5.93 -6.82
CA GLN A 116 -26.90 5.08 -7.32
C GLN A 116 -25.55 5.41 -6.66
N GLN A 117 -25.20 6.69 -6.50
CA GLN A 117 -23.96 7.09 -5.81
C GLN A 117 -23.99 6.65 -4.34
N ARG A 118 -25.13 6.81 -3.69
CA ARG A 118 -25.33 6.36 -2.31
C ARG A 118 -25.10 4.84 -2.20
N GLU A 119 -25.77 4.05 -3.03
CA GLU A 119 -25.61 2.59 -3.08
C GLU A 119 -24.14 2.20 -3.34
N GLN A 120 -23.49 2.81 -4.33
CA GLN A 120 -22.08 2.59 -4.65
C GLN A 120 -21.15 2.82 -3.44
N HIS A 121 -21.32 3.93 -2.72
CA HIS A 121 -20.53 4.25 -1.53
C HIS A 121 -20.80 3.28 -0.37
N HIS A 122 -22.05 2.86 -0.16
CA HIS A 122 -22.40 1.91 0.90
C HIS A 122 -21.86 0.50 0.64
N GLU A 123 -21.90 0.03 -0.60
CA GLU A 123 -21.32 -1.25 -1.00
C GLU A 123 -19.81 -1.29 -0.71
N VAL A 124 -19.08 -0.24 -1.11
CA VAL A 124 -17.64 -0.16 -0.82
C VAL A 124 -17.36 0.01 0.66
N ALA A 125 -18.17 0.76 1.41
CA ALA A 125 -18.04 0.85 2.86
C ALA A 125 -18.22 -0.51 3.55
N ALA A 126 -19.20 -1.31 3.11
CA ALA A 126 -19.41 -2.66 3.63
C ALA A 126 -18.23 -3.57 3.30
N ALA A 127 -17.70 -3.51 2.08
CA ALA A 127 -16.52 -4.27 1.68
C ALA A 127 -15.27 -3.87 2.46
N MET A 128 -15.06 -2.57 2.71
CA MET A 128 -13.96 -2.06 3.53
C MET A 128 -14.06 -2.53 4.99
N ARG A 129 -15.26 -2.58 5.58
CA ARG A 129 -15.44 -3.15 6.93
C ARG A 129 -15.08 -4.63 6.97
N LEU A 130 -15.57 -5.41 6.00
CA LEU A 130 -15.27 -6.84 5.91
C LEU A 130 -13.77 -7.09 5.69
N ALA A 131 -13.11 -6.29 4.85
CA ALA A 131 -11.66 -6.37 4.64
C ALA A 131 -10.90 -6.05 5.93
N ALA A 132 -11.33 -5.02 6.67
CA ALA A 132 -10.75 -4.67 7.96
C ALA A 132 -10.85 -5.82 8.96
N ASP A 133 -12.03 -6.43 9.10
CA ASP A 133 -12.25 -7.52 10.06
C ASP A 133 -11.42 -8.77 9.71
N ARG A 134 -11.23 -9.07 8.42
CA ARG A 134 -10.37 -10.17 7.97
C ARG A 134 -8.88 -9.89 8.11
N ALA A 135 -8.48 -8.62 7.99
CA ALA A 135 -7.07 -8.22 8.08
C ALA A 135 -6.53 -8.24 9.52
N VAL A 136 -7.38 -8.23 10.56
CA VAL A 136 -6.95 -8.33 11.97
C VAL A 136 -6.07 -9.55 12.20
N ALA A 137 -6.47 -10.71 11.68
CA ALA A 137 -5.73 -11.95 11.85
C ALA A 137 -4.36 -11.92 11.13
N LEU A 138 -4.22 -11.16 10.04
CA LEU A 138 -2.94 -10.99 9.34
C LEU A 138 -2.03 -10.01 10.08
N ALA A 139 -2.61 -8.95 10.67
CA ALA A 139 -1.87 -8.03 11.52
C ALA A 139 -1.27 -8.77 12.73
N GLU A 140 -2.02 -9.70 13.34
CA GLU A 140 -1.54 -10.47 14.49
C GLU A 140 -0.49 -11.53 14.14
N SER A 141 -0.50 -12.04 12.91
CA SER A 141 0.33 -13.18 12.48
C SER A 141 1.59 -12.82 11.69
N THR A 142 1.68 -11.59 11.17
CA THR A 142 2.92 -11.15 10.49
C THR A 142 4.07 -11.00 11.49
N PRO A 143 5.27 -11.52 11.17
CA PRO A 143 6.45 -11.38 12.02
C PRO A 143 7.08 -9.98 11.93
N HIS A 144 6.75 -9.19 10.90
CA HIS A 144 7.37 -7.88 10.66
C HIS A 144 6.53 -6.76 11.27
N ARG A 145 7.08 -5.97 12.19
CA ARG A 145 6.35 -4.86 12.83
C ARG A 145 5.84 -3.84 11.82
N VAL A 146 6.59 -3.61 10.74
CA VAL A 146 6.17 -2.66 9.70
C VAL A 146 4.98 -3.17 8.88
N MET A 147 4.86 -4.49 8.70
CA MET A 147 3.71 -5.10 8.06
C MET A 147 2.51 -5.14 9.02
N HIS A 148 2.76 -5.40 10.31
CA HIS A 148 1.74 -5.25 11.38
C HIS A 148 1.13 -3.85 11.35
N GLU A 149 1.96 -2.82 11.30
CA GLU A 149 1.51 -1.44 11.23
C GLU A 149 0.79 -1.13 9.91
N LEU A 150 1.24 -1.67 8.78
CA LEU A 150 0.54 -1.49 7.49
C LEU A 150 -0.87 -2.10 7.51
N TYR A 151 -1.03 -3.32 8.02
CA TYR A 151 -2.36 -3.92 8.20
C TYR A 151 -3.20 -3.09 9.16
N SER A 152 -2.64 -2.67 10.31
CA SER A 152 -3.32 -1.85 11.30
C SER A 152 -3.80 -0.52 10.72
N GLN A 153 -2.99 0.15 9.91
CA GLN A 153 -3.39 1.40 9.25
C GLN A 153 -4.38 1.17 8.10
N ALA A 154 -4.35 0.04 7.39
CA ALA A 154 -5.42 -0.31 6.45
C ALA A 154 -6.76 -0.46 7.20
N ILE A 155 -6.77 -1.21 8.30
CA ILE A 155 -7.94 -1.44 9.18
C ILE A 155 -8.51 -0.12 9.70
N ALA A 156 -7.66 0.73 10.29
CA ALA A 156 -8.05 2.01 10.89
C ALA A 156 -8.74 2.92 9.86
N TYR A 157 -8.15 3.06 8.67
CA TYR A 157 -8.66 3.97 7.64
C TYR A 157 -9.87 3.40 6.87
N TRP A 158 -9.96 2.08 6.65
CA TRP A 158 -11.18 1.44 6.14
C TRP A 158 -12.37 1.67 7.05
N ARG A 159 -12.20 1.45 8.36
CA ARG A 159 -13.25 1.68 9.35
C ARG A 159 -13.61 3.16 9.46
N ALA A 160 -12.62 4.06 9.41
CA ALA A 160 -12.86 5.50 9.44
C ALA A 160 -13.70 5.98 8.24
N TYR A 161 -13.35 5.57 7.02
CA TYR A 161 -14.14 5.91 5.83
C TYR A 161 -15.55 5.34 5.94
N ALA A 162 -15.68 4.06 6.26
CA ALA A 162 -16.97 3.39 6.37
C ALA A 162 -17.88 4.03 7.43
N LYS A 163 -17.32 4.56 8.52
CA LYS A 163 -18.07 5.29 9.55
C LYS A 163 -18.58 6.65 9.07
N ASN A 164 -17.93 7.27 8.08
CA ASN A 164 -18.29 8.59 7.58
C ASN A 164 -19.19 8.57 6.34
N VAL A 165 -19.42 7.42 5.70
CA VAL A 165 -20.19 7.35 4.43
C VAL A 165 -21.57 8.02 4.48
N ASP A 166 -22.35 7.82 5.55
CA ASP A 166 -23.68 8.45 5.68
C ASP A 166 -23.64 9.98 5.67
N ARG A 167 -22.53 10.54 6.17
CA ARG A 167 -22.30 11.98 6.31
C ARG A 167 -21.13 12.45 5.45
N TYR A 168 -20.80 11.70 4.40
CA TYR A 168 -19.58 11.90 3.63
C TYR A 168 -19.46 13.35 3.14
N ARG A 169 -18.29 13.92 3.38
CA ARG A 169 -17.85 15.20 2.83
C ARG A 169 -16.66 14.95 1.91
N PRO A 170 -16.41 15.82 0.92
CA PRO A 170 -15.28 15.66 0.01
C PRO A 170 -13.93 15.36 0.68
N PRO A 171 -13.58 15.95 1.84
CA PRO A 171 -12.32 15.61 2.49
C PRO A 171 -12.25 14.18 3.08
N ASP A 172 -13.38 13.53 3.34
CA ASP A 172 -13.43 12.11 3.76
C ASP A 172 -12.88 11.18 2.65
N ASP A 173 -12.77 11.65 1.40
CA ASP A 173 -12.10 10.94 0.32
C ASP A 173 -10.67 10.54 0.68
N HIS A 174 -9.97 11.39 1.44
CA HIS A 174 -8.62 11.12 1.89
C HIS A 174 -8.55 9.93 2.84
N LEU A 175 -9.61 9.65 3.62
CA LEU A 175 -9.67 8.42 4.43
C LEU A 175 -9.64 7.17 3.55
N ALA A 176 -10.45 7.16 2.49
CA ALA A 176 -10.48 6.06 1.54
C ALA A 176 -9.16 5.92 0.79
N ARG A 177 -8.56 7.03 0.36
CA ARG A 177 -7.27 7.02 -0.35
C ARG A 177 -6.13 6.55 0.55
N THR A 178 -6.11 6.90 1.83
CA THR A 178 -5.13 6.35 2.77
C THR A 178 -5.29 4.85 2.88
N ALA A 179 -6.51 4.35 3.08
CA ALA A 179 -6.77 2.92 3.20
C ALA A 179 -6.37 2.14 1.93
N VAL A 180 -6.68 2.68 0.75
CA VAL A 180 -6.27 2.11 -0.54
C VAL A 180 -4.75 2.09 -0.67
N ASN A 181 -4.04 3.17 -0.31
CA ASN A 181 -2.58 3.16 -0.40
C ASN A 181 -1.94 2.23 0.64
N ALA A 182 -2.54 1.99 1.81
CA ALA A 182 -2.09 0.97 2.76
C ALA A 182 -2.16 -0.44 2.13
N ALA A 183 -3.34 -0.77 1.58
CA ALA A 183 -3.58 -2.05 0.91
C ALA A 183 -2.65 -2.25 -0.31
N GLU A 184 -2.43 -1.18 -1.09
CA GLU A 184 -1.55 -1.20 -2.25
C GLU A 184 -0.07 -1.27 -1.87
N SER A 185 0.33 -0.72 -0.70
CA SER A 185 1.68 -0.92 -0.15
C SER A 185 1.91 -2.38 0.19
N ILE A 186 0.99 -3.02 0.90
CA ILE A 186 1.06 -4.45 1.23
C ILE A 186 1.17 -5.27 -0.07
N ASN A 187 0.30 -4.98 -1.04
CA ASN A 187 0.31 -5.63 -2.33
C ASN A 187 1.64 -5.48 -3.08
N ALA A 188 2.22 -4.28 -3.11
CA ALA A 188 3.47 -4.01 -3.80
C ALA A 188 4.67 -4.67 -3.10
N ILE A 189 4.65 -4.76 -1.77
CA ILE A 189 5.64 -5.50 -0.98
C ILE A 189 5.58 -6.99 -1.30
N CYS A 190 4.38 -7.59 -1.23
CA CYS A 190 4.19 -9.00 -1.61
C CYS A 190 4.63 -9.28 -3.05
N ALA A 191 4.28 -8.43 -4.01
CA ALA A 191 4.74 -8.60 -5.38
C ALA A 191 6.27 -8.45 -5.52
N ALA A 192 6.91 -7.54 -4.77
CA ALA A 192 8.36 -7.44 -4.77
C ALA A 192 9.04 -8.70 -4.24
N ILE A 193 8.42 -9.40 -3.29
CA ILE A 193 8.86 -10.69 -2.76
C ILE A 193 8.64 -11.79 -3.81
N ASP A 194 7.42 -11.96 -4.29
CA ASP A 194 7.02 -13.04 -5.21
C ASP A 194 7.79 -13.01 -6.53
N PHE A 195 8.06 -11.82 -7.07
CA PHE A 195 8.84 -11.65 -8.30
C PHE A 195 10.34 -11.52 -8.05
N GLY A 196 10.80 -11.67 -6.81
CA GLY A 196 12.22 -11.76 -6.43
C GLY A 196 13.00 -10.44 -6.41
N ALA A 197 12.34 -9.30 -6.70
CA ALA A 197 13.00 -7.99 -6.70
C ALA A 197 13.49 -7.58 -5.30
N ALA A 198 12.71 -7.88 -4.26
CA ALA A 198 13.07 -7.59 -2.87
C ALA A 198 14.38 -8.27 -2.47
N ALA A 199 14.47 -9.60 -2.64
CA ALA A 199 15.66 -10.37 -2.33
C ALA A 199 16.87 -9.96 -3.20
N ALA A 200 16.66 -9.68 -4.49
CA ALA A 200 17.73 -9.31 -5.41
C ALA A 200 18.36 -7.94 -5.10
N ARG A 201 17.57 -6.98 -4.57
CA ARG A 201 18.02 -5.60 -4.35
C ARG A 201 18.30 -5.24 -2.89
N SER A 202 17.76 -5.98 -1.92
CA SER A 202 17.98 -5.72 -0.50
C SER A 202 19.48 -5.64 -0.09
N PRO A 203 20.40 -6.50 -0.59
CA PRO A 203 21.82 -6.42 -0.24
C PRO A 203 22.55 -5.14 -0.68
N LEU A 204 21.93 -4.32 -1.53
CA LEU A 204 22.50 -3.05 -2.00
C LEU A 204 22.26 -1.90 -1.01
N LEU A 205 21.48 -2.14 0.05
CA LEU A 205 21.08 -1.12 1.00
C LEU A 205 21.74 -1.32 2.35
N LEU A 206 22.07 -0.21 3.00
CA LEU A 206 22.34 -0.21 4.42
C LEU A 206 21.01 -0.30 5.19
N PRO A 207 20.95 -1.03 6.32
CA PRO A 207 19.76 -1.06 7.16
C PRO A 207 19.43 0.34 7.71
N GLY A 208 18.15 0.55 8.05
CA GLY A 208 17.68 1.77 8.67
C GLY A 208 18.17 1.92 10.13
N PRO A 209 17.71 2.95 10.85
CA PRO A 209 17.92 3.02 12.29
C PRO A 209 17.18 1.88 13.01
N PRO A 210 17.71 1.36 14.13
CA PRO A 210 16.99 0.40 14.95
C PRO A 210 15.71 1.01 15.52
N PRO A 211 14.70 0.17 15.85
CA PRO A 211 13.47 0.63 16.49
C PRO A 211 13.73 1.22 17.87
N VAL A 212 12.71 1.93 18.39
CA VAL A 212 12.67 2.37 19.78
C VAL A 212 12.35 1.15 20.67
N PRO A 213 13.24 0.76 21.60
CA PRO A 213 13.01 -0.42 22.44
C PRO A 213 11.79 -0.27 23.35
N GLY A 214 11.11 -1.40 23.61
CA GLY A 214 10.03 -1.49 24.60
C GLY A 214 8.70 -0.85 24.19
N VAL A 215 8.52 -0.52 22.91
CA VAL A 215 7.23 -0.08 22.36
C VAL A 215 6.41 -1.34 22.03
N PRO A 216 5.26 -1.57 22.70
CA PRO A 216 4.43 -2.73 22.39
C PRO A 216 3.78 -2.59 21.00
N PRO A 217 3.46 -3.71 20.31
CA PRO A 217 2.69 -3.67 19.07
C PRO A 217 1.35 -2.93 19.26
N SER A 218 0.89 -2.26 18.19
CA SER A 218 -0.40 -1.59 18.19
C SER A 218 -1.58 -2.57 18.31
N ASP A 219 -2.71 -2.11 18.87
CA ASP A 219 -3.95 -2.88 18.95
C ASP A 219 -4.53 -3.13 17.55
N THR A 220 -4.47 -4.38 17.09
CA THR A 220 -4.97 -4.85 15.79
C THR A 220 -6.49 -4.91 15.74
N GLY A 221 -7.15 -5.11 16.89
CA GLY A 221 -8.59 -5.25 17.01
C GLY A 221 -9.32 -3.93 16.80
N ASN A 222 -8.72 -2.82 17.21
CA ASN A 222 -9.24 -1.47 16.98
C ASN A 222 -8.12 -0.42 16.82
N PRO A 223 -7.33 -0.48 15.74
CA PRO A 223 -6.19 0.40 15.56
C PRO A 223 -6.63 1.84 15.34
N GLU A 224 -5.89 2.76 15.96
CA GLU A 224 -6.05 4.18 15.74
C GLU A 224 -5.28 4.64 14.49
N LYS A 225 -5.78 5.71 13.87
CA LYS A 225 -5.08 6.37 12.76
C LYS A 225 -3.79 6.98 13.30
N TYR A 226 -2.65 6.62 12.72
CA TYR A 226 -1.37 7.16 13.16
C TYR A 226 -1.25 8.69 12.97
N ILE A 227 -1.86 9.27 11.93
CA ILE A 227 -1.98 10.73 11.79
C ILE A 227 -3.31 11.18 12.42
N ALA A 228 -3.23 11.64 13.67
CA ALA A 228 -4.40 12.06 14.45
C ALA A 228 -4.90 13.47 14.11
N GLY A 229 -4.04 14.36 13.62
CA GLY A 229 -4.39 15.76 13.35
C GLY A 229 -3.32 16.53 12.57
N PRO A 230 -3.54 17.83 12.32
CA PRO A 230 -2.58 18.69 11.61
C PRO A 230 -1.23 18.77 12.33
N SER A 231 -0.14 18.81 11.57
CA SER A 231 1.22 18.93 12.10
C SER A 231 2.15 19.59 11.09
N SER A 232 3.28 20.14 11.56
CA SER A 232 4.35 20.65 10.68
C SER A 232 4.90 19.55 9.77
N PHE A 233 5.05 18.33 10.30
CA PHE A 233 5.37 17.14 9.52
C PHE A 233 4.45 16.99 8.31
N CYS A 234 3.13 17.07 8.51
CA CYS A 234 2.18 16.92 7.41
C CYS A 234 2.28 18.04 6.36
N THR A 235 2.50 19.29 6.79
CA THR A 235 2.73 20.39 5.86
C THR A 235 3.98 20.16 5.01
N GLU A 236 5.09 19.77 5.63
CA GLU A 236 6.36 19.52 4.94
C GLU A 236 6.30 18.26 4.04
N TRP A 237 5.64 17.20 4.51
CA TRP A 237 5.47 15.96 3.76
C TRP A 237 4.68 16.19 2.47
N VAL A 238 3.52 16.85 2.56
CA VAL A 238 2.69 17.14 1.38
C VAL A 238 3.44 18.02 0.37
N ALA A 239 4.23 18.98 0.84
CA ALA A 239 5.07 19.80 -0.03
C ALA A 239 6.17 18.97 -0.72
N MET A 240 6.86 18.10 0.03
CA MET A 240 7.89 17.20 -0.50
C MET A 240 7.33 16.25 -1.57
N VAL A 241 6.14 15.67 -1.34
CA VAL A 241 5.49 14.77 -2.31
C VAL A 241 5.15 15.50 -3.61
N ARG A 242 4.64 16.74 -3.55
CA ARG A 242 4.41 17.55 -4.76
C ARG A 242 5.70 17.84 -5.51
N GLN A 243 6.75 18.27 -4.81
CA GLN A 243 8.04 18.59 -5.43
C GLN A 243 8.64 17.37 -6.14
N TYR A 244 8.61 16.21 -5.49
CA TYR A 244 9.08 14.95 -6.09
C TYR A 244 8.27 14.58 -7.33
N ALA A 245 6.95 14.68 -7.24
CA ALA A 245 6.08 14.40 -8.38
C ALA A 245 6.37 15.33 -9.56
N ASP A 246 6.61 16.63 -9.32
CA ASP A 246 6.98 17.56 -10.37
C ASP A 246 8.35 17.24 -10.99
N ALA A 247 9.34 16.93 -10.16
CA ALA A 247 10.70 16.62 -10.60
C ALA A 247 10.77 15.32 -11.43
N THR A 248 9.95 14.32 -11.10
CA THR A 248 9.93 13.01 -11.77
C THR A 248 8.85 12.89 -12.86
N ARG A 249 8.15 13.98 -13.20
CA ARG A 249 7.16 13.99 -14.29
C ARG A 249 7.73 13.49 -15.63
N PRO A 250 8.92 13.97 -16.09
CA PRO A 250 9.47 13.49 -17.36
C PRO A 250 9.75 11.98 -17.37
N TRP A 251 10.16 11.41 -16.22
CA TRP A 251 10.32 9.96 -16.07
C TRP A 251 8.98 9.25 -16.26
N ARG A 252 7.95 9.64 -15.50
CA ARG A 252 6.62 9.00 -15.58
C ARG A 252 5.97 9.08 -16.95
N GLU A 253 6.23 10.15 -17.70
CA GLU A 253 5.64 10.34 -19.04
C GLU A 253 6.36 9.54 -20.14
N ARG A 254 7.62 9.16 -19.92
CA ARG A 254 8.49 8.60 -20.98
C ARG A 254 9.02 7.20 -20.68
N HIS A 255 9.03 6.80 -19.42
CA HIS A 255 9.44 5.47 -19.01
C HIS A 255 8.28 4.49 -19.21
N ASP A 256 8.52 3.50 -20.07
CA ASP A 256 7.67 2.31 -20.14
C ASP A 256 8.26 1.26 -19.17
N PRO A 257 7.55 0.90 -18.10
CA PRO A 257 8.05 -0.08 -17.12
C PRO A 257 8.19 -1.49 -17.72
N ASN A 258 7.67 -1.75 -18.92
CA ASN A 258 7.78 -3.03 -19.62
C ASN A 258 9.06 -3.16 -20.47
N ILE A 259 9.91 -2.13 -20.50
CA ILE A 259 11.16 -2.14 -21.26
C ILE A 259 12.35 -2.23 -20.27
N PRO A 260 13.09 -3.35 -20.23
CA PRO A 260 14.24 -3.48 -19.35
C PRO A 260 15.43 -2.61 -19.81
N ALA A 261 16.34 -2.28 -18.88
CA ALA A 261 17.44 -1.34 -19.12
C ALA A 261 18.34 -1.70 -20.32
N GLY A 262 18.48 -3.00 -20.62
CA GLY A 262 19.23 -3.48 -21.77
C GLY A 262 18.75 -2.91 -23.11
N TYR A 263 17.48 -2.53 -23.22
CA TYR A 263 16.85 -2.02 -24.44
C TYR A 263 16.66 -0.50 -24.45
N TRP A 264 17.12 0.21 -23.40
CA TRP A 264 16.98 1.66 -23.34
C TRP A 264 17.92 2.36 -24.30
N SER A 265 17.41 3.39 -24.98
CA SER A 265 18.22 4.35 -25.75
C SER A 265 19.18 5.13 -24.85
N PRO A 266 20.23 5.75 -25.41
CA PRO A 266 21.13 6.62 -24.64
C PRO A 266 20.39 7.73 -23.87
N GLU A 267 19.36 8.32 -24.48
CA GLU A 267 18.54 9.36 -23.86
C GLU A 267 17.68 8.81 -22.72
N GLN A 268 17.16 7.59 -22.83
CA GLN A 268 16.41 6.93 -21.77
C GLN A 268 17.32 6.57 -20.58
N ARG A 269 18.54 6.08 -20.85
CA ARG A 269 19.54 5.82 -19.80
C ARG A 269 19.91 7.09 -19.06
N LYS A 270 20.19 8.18 -19.80
CA LYS A 270 20.45 9.48 -19.18
C LYS A 270 19.28 9.95 -18.31
N LEU A 271 18.04 9.81 -18.79
CA LEU A 271 16.86 10.18 -18.02
C LEU A 271 16.72 9.32 -16.75
N ALA A 272 17.04 8.02 -16.83
CA ALA A 272 17.05 7.12 -15.68
C ALA A 272 18.10 7.56 -14.64
N ASP A 273 19.32 7.88 -15.06
CA ASP A 273 20.40 8.34 -14.16
C ASP A 273 20.02 9.65 -13.45
N ASP A 274 19.49 10.63 -14.19
CA ASP A 274 19.04 11.90 -13.62
C ASP A 274 17.87 11.69 -12.63
N THR A 275 16.98 10.75 -12.93
CA THR A 275 15.85 10.38 -12.07
C THR A 275 16.31 9.62 -10.84
N ALA A 276 17.28 8.72 -10.96
CA ALA A 276 17.85 7.96 -9.85
C ALA A 276 18.35 8.90 -8.75
N ASN A 277 19.06 9.96 -9.12
CA ASN A 277 19.52 10.99 -8.19
C ASN A 277 18.37 11.69 -7.48
N THR A 278 17.30 12.02 -8.21
CA THR A 278 16.08 12.63 -7.64
C THR A 278 15.38 11.67 -6.67
N MET A 279 15.35 10.38 -6.98
CA MET A 279 14.78 9.33 -6.12
C MET A 279 15.57 9.16 -4.81
N GLN A 280 16.90 9.18 -4.88
CA GLN A 280 17.78 9.12 -3.69
C GLN A 280 17.54 10.34 -2.77
N GLN A 281 17.52 11.55 -3.33
CA GLN A 281 17.24 12.78 -2.57
C GLN A 281 15.84 12.75 -1.93
N ASN A 282 14.85 12.20 -2.65
CA ASN A 282 13.51 12.02 -2.10
C ASN A 282 13.46 11.01 -0.96
N ALA A 283 14.23 9.92 -1.06
CA ALA A 283 14.36 8.93 0.01
C ALA A 283 14.98 9.55 1.26
N ASP A 284 16.08 10.31 1.11
CA ASP A 284 16.74 11.01 2.21
C ASP A 284 15.80 12.01 2.90
N ARG A 285 15.08 12.81 2.10
CA ARG A 285 14.14 13.79 2.64
C ARG A 285 12.95 13.11 3.34
N SER A 286 12.42 12.03 2.78
CA SER A 286 11.32 11.26 3.39
C SER A 286 11.74 10.72 4.75
N GLN A 287 12.89 10.05 4.82
CA GLN A 287 13.44 9.51 6.06
C GLN A 287 13.69 10.59 7.12
N LEU A 288 14.26 11.74 6.74
CA LEU A 288 14.48 12.86 7.65
C LEU A 288 13.15 13.40 8.20
N LEU A 289 12.13 13.57 7.36
CA LEU A 289 10.82 14.02 7.80
C LEU A 289 10.16 13.02 8.75
N GLY A 290 10.26 11.72 8.45
CA GLY A 290 9.80 10.65 9.33
C GLY A 290 10.43 10.73 10.71
N LEU A 291 11.77 10.89 10.78
CA LEU A 291 12.51 11.05 12.04
C LEU A 291 12.04 12.26 12.85
N LEU A 292 11.75 13.38 12.18
CA LEU A 292 11.31 14.63 12.81
C LEU A 292 9.80 14.66 13.13
N SER A 293 9.05 13.62 12.77
CA SER A 293 7.59 13.61 12.91
C SER A 293 7.11 13.49 14.36
N GLY A 294 7.94 12.96 15.25
CA GLY A 294 7.52 12.55 16.61
C GLY A 294 6.51 11.40 16.62
N ASN A 295 6.35 10.69 15.49
CA ASN A 295 5.40 9.60 15.30
C ASN A 295 6.12 8.36 14.78
N LEU A 296 6.14 7.29 15.58
CA LEU A 296 6.92 6.09 15.27
C LEU A 296 6.42 5.38 14.00
N VAL A 297 5.11 5.27 13.80
CA VAL A 297 4.53 4.66 12.58
C VAL A 297 4.87 5.50 11.34
N ALA A 298 4.81 6.82 11.44
CA ALA A 298 5.21 7.71 10.34
C ALA A 298 6.71 7.61 10.04
N ALA A 299 7.55 7.46 11.06
CA ALA A 299 8.99 7.24 10.90
C ALA A 299 9.27 5.91 10.19
N ASP A 300 8.65 4.82 10.63
CA ASP A 300 8.82 3.49 10.03
C ASP A 300 8.35 3.46 8.58
N PHE A 301 7.17 4.01 8.26
CA PHE A 301 6.70 4.10 6.88
C PHE A 301 7.57 4.99 5.99
N ALA A 302 8.12 6.07 6.54
CA ALA A 302 9.05 6.94 5.82
C ALA A 302 10.37 6.23 5.52
N VAL A 303 10.92 5.48 6.48
CA VAL A 303 12.12 4.64 6.28
C VAL A 303 11.84 3.54 5.26
N LEU A 304 10.73 2.80 5.40
CA LEU A 304 10.38 1.73 4.48
C LEU A 304 10.21 2.26 3.04
N SER A 305 9.48 3.37 2.87
CA SER A 305 9.33 4.04 1.58
C SER A 305 10.69 4.45 1.00
N ALA A 306 11.56 5.02 1.83
CA ALA A 306 12.90 5.43 1.42
C ALA A 306 13.75 4.23 0.98
N HIS A 307 13.72 3.10 1.70
CA HIS A 307 14.48 1.90 1.33
C HIS A 307 14.05 1.32 -0.01
N TYR A 308 12.74 1.13 -0.24
CA TYR A 308 12.24 0.68 -1.53
C TYR A 308 12.60 1.66 -2.66
N ARG A 309 12.54 2.98 -2.39
CA ARG A 309 12.91 4.00 -3.37
C ARG A 309 14.40 3.95 -3.71
N ARG A 310 15.27 3.77 -2.71
CA ARG A 310 16.72 3.63 -2.92
C ARG A 310 17.06 2.37 -3.71
N ALA A 311 16.42 1.24 -3.40
CA ALA A 311 16.62 0.01 -4.15
C ALA A 311 16.21 0.16 -5.62
N TYR A 312 15.05 0.76 -5.89
CA TYR A 312 14.62 1.03 -7.26
C TYR A 312 15.62 1.92 -8.01
N ALA A 313 16.04 3.03 -7.39
CA ALA A 313 17.01 3.93 -7.98
C ALA A 313 18.37 3.26 -8.28
N LEU A 314 18.85 2.40 -7.38
CA LEU A 314 20.07 1.60 -7.59
C LEU A 314 19.88 0.49 -8.63
N ALA A 315 18.65 0.00 -8.82
CA ALA A 315 18.32 -1.00 -9.82
C ALA A 315 18.33 -0.42 -11.24
N LEU A 316 18.03 0.88 -11.44
CA LEU A 316 17.84 1.51 -12.75
C LEU A 316 18.89 1.16 -13.83
N PRO A 317 20.21 1.18 -13.55
CA PRO A 317 21.23 0.80 -14.54
C PRO A 317 21.09 -0.64 -15.06
N SER A 318 20.47 -1.51 -14.26
CA SER A 318 20.24 -2.93 -14.52
C SER A 318 18.75 -3.29 -14.43
N TYR A 319 17.87 -2.31 -14.68
CA TYR A 319 16.43 -2.45 -14.46
C TYR A 319 15.86 -3.68 -15.17
N GLY A 320 15.27 -4.58 -14.38
CA GLY A 320 14.43 -5.68 -14.83
C GLY A 320 12.98 -5.42 -14.46
N LEU A 321 12.05 -6.07 -15.16
CA LEU A 321 10.61 -5.88 -14.95
C LEU A 321 10.16 -6.02 -13.49
N PRO A 322 10.65 -7.01 -12.70
CA PRO A 322 10.28 -7.13 -11.29
C PRO A 322 10.61 -5.91 -10.43
N ASP A 323 11.62 -5.11 -10.80
CA ASP A 323 12.03 -3.93 -10.03
C ASP A 323 10.91 -2.86 -9.99
N THR A 324 9.92 -2.91 -10.88
CA THR A 324 8.73 -2.04 -10.83
C THR A 324 7.98 -2.15 -9.50
N HIS A 325 8.00 -3.33 -8.86
CA HIS A 325 7.34 -3.53 -7.57
C HIS A 325 8.03 -2.77 -6.44
N LEU A 326 9.34 -2.49 -6.56
CA LEU A 326 10.07 -1.64 -5.62
C LEU A 326 9.59 -0.18 -5.72
N ASP A 327 9.45 0.36 -6.93
CA ASP A 327 8.93 1.73 -7.11
C ASP A 327 7.49 1.84 -6.64
N ASN A 328 6.66 0.83 -6.94
CA ASN A 328 5.28 0.76 -6.46
C ASN A 328 5.24 0.77 -4.92
N ALA A 329 6.01 -0.06 -4.23
CA ALA A 329 6.03 -0.09 -2.77
C ALA A 329 6.41 1.28 -2.20
N ALA A 330 7.48 1.90 -2.72
CA ALA A 330 7.91 3.23 -2.32
C ALA A 330 6.83 4.30 -2.53
N LEU A 331 6.22 4.32 -3.72
CA LEU A 331 5.19 5.28 -4.11
C LEU A 331 3.92 5.13 -3.25
N ARG A 332 3.46 3.91 -3.01
CA ARG A 332 2.25 3.64 -2.22
C ARG A 332 2.45 4.01 -0.75
N LEU A 333 3.60 3.70 -0.17
CA LEU A 333 3.94 4.11 1.20
C LEU A 333 3.98 5.65 1.31
N GLN A 334 4.59 6.32 0.34
CA GLN A 334 4.65 7.78 0.34
C GLN A 334 3.26 8.41 0.18
N ALA A 335 2.43 7.83 -0.70
CA ALA A 335 1.06 8.25 -0.93
C ALA A 335 0.17 8.00 0.29
N LEU A 336 0.33 6.88 0.99
CA LEU A 336 -0.36 6.58 2.24
C LEU A 336 -0.16 7.72 3.25
N THR A 337 1.09 8.14 3.49
CA THR A 337 1.39 9.23 4.42
C THR A 337 0.88 10.57 3.93
N ASN A 338 0.97 10.83 2.64
CA ASN A 338 0.42 12.05 2.06
C ASN A 338 -1.10 12.14 2.25
N GLN A 339 -1.83 11.06 1.98
CA GLN A 339 -3.30 11.03 2.12
C GLN A 339 -3.72 11.05 3.59
N ALA A 340 -2.98 10.39 4.49
CA ALA A 340 -3.21 10.47 5.93
C ALA A 340 -3.10 11.91 6.45
N CYS A 341 -2.08 12.64 5.98
CA CYS A 341 -1.89 14.05 6.29
C CYS A 341 -2.97 14.97 5.71
N LEU A 342 -3.51 14.67 4.53
CA LEU A 342 -4.63 15.43 3.95
C LEU A 342 -5.95 15.13 4.68
N ALA A 343 -6.17 13.88 5.10
CA ALA A 343 -7.32 13.47 5.90
C ALA A 343 -7.34 14.09 7.31
N ALA A 344 -6.19 14.55 7.80
CA ALA A 344 -6.06 15.14 9.12
C ALA A 344 -6.22 16.67 9.13
N GLN A 345 -6.33 17.32 7.96
CA GLN A 345 -6.48 18.78 7.83
C GLN A 345 -7.94 19.27 7.97
N THR A 346 -8.86 18.36 8.28
CA THR A 346 -10.31 18.52 8.15
C THR A 346 -11.01 18.54 9.49
#